data_AF-A0A386H1R9-F1
#
_entry.id   AF-A0A386H1R9-F1
#
_cell.length_a   1.000
_cell.length_b   1.000
_cell.length_c   1.000
_cell.angle_alpha   90.00
_cell.angle_beta   90.00
_cell.angle_gamma   90.00
#
_symmetry.space_group_name_H-M   'P 1'
#
loop_
_entity.id
_entity.type
_entity.pdbx_description
1 polymer ?
#
loop_
_entity_poly.entity_id
_entity_poly.type
_entity_poly.pdbx_seq_one_letter_code
_entity_poly.pdbx_strand_id
1 'polypeptide(L)'
;MINILEKYTEKQLRSYIYDNRYKIGANLLQFIKDNGYTKSSLSKLTGISRPTIDKLIKGEIDNNTNLKKHVDKIITTFNIKLEELVDYKHTESDNNREVVASNNAPEEYELSDKAKRMFGFLDDIIDLYEVYSDR
;
A
#
# COMPACT_ATOMS: atom_id res chain seq x y z
N MET A 1 -0.20 15.44 -23.71
CA MET A 1 -0.90 14.80 -22.58
C MET A 1 -0.82 15.77 -21.41
N ILE A 2 -1.92 16.43 -21.05
CA ILE A 2 -1.92 17.60 -20.14
C ILE A 2 -1.80 17.12 -18.69
N ASN A 3 -0.82 17.64 -17.97
CA ASN A 3 -0.55 17.35 -16.56
C ASN A 3 -1.58 18.09 -15.69
N ILE A 4 -2.30 17.41 -14.81
CA ILE A 4 -3.38 18.03 -14.01
C ILE A 4 -2.84 19.02 -12.97
N LEU A 5 -1.52 18.97 -12.70
CA LEU A 5 -0.78 20.02 -12.00
C LEU A 5 -0.88 21.40 -12.68
N GLU A 6 -1.17 21.48 -13.99
CA GLU A 6 -1.38 22.76 -14.69
C GLU A 6 -2.84 23.26 -14.62
N LYS A 7 -3.79 22.41 -14.20
CA LYS A 7 -5.24 22.69 -14.29
C LYS A 7 -5.86 23.21 -12.98
N TYR A 8 -5.17 23.04 -11.86
CA TYR A 8 -5.67 23.43 -10.54
C TYR A 8 -4.66 24.30 -9.80
N THR A 9 -5.15 25.40 -9.20
CA THR A 9 -4.39 26.11 -8.18
C THR A 9 -4.14 25.19 -6.98
N GLU A 10 -3.07 25.44 -6.22
CA GLU A 10 -2.72 24.65 -5.04
C GLU A 10 -3.90 24.53 -4.04
N LYS A 11 -4.69 25.61 -3.90
CA LYS A 11 -5.89 25.65 -3.07
C LYS A 11 -6.99 24.72 -3.58
N GLN A 12 -7.25 24.70 -4.88
CA GLN A 12 -8.26 23.80 -5.46
C GLN A 12 -7.84 22.34 -5.36
N LEU A 13 -6.55 22.04 -5.54
CA LEU A 13 -6.01 20.69 -5.37
C LEU A 13 -6.17 20.19 -3.93
N ARG A 14 -5.90 21.05 -2.94
CA ARG A 14 -6.13 20.74 -1.51
C ARG A 14 -7.59 20.41 -1.23
N SER A 15 -8.53 21.21 -1.77
CA SER A 15 -9.96 20.93 -1.62
C SER A 15 -10.33 19.61 -2.27
N TYR A 16 -9.90 19.39 -3.51
CA TYR A 16 -10.20 18.16 -4.25
C TYR A 16 -9.74 16.90 -3.51
N ILE A 17 -8.49 16.88 -3.01
CA ILE A 17 -7.97 15.75 -2.23
C ILE A 17 -8.80 15.55 -0.96
N TYR A 18 -9.19 16.62 -0.27
CA TYR A 18 -9.98 16.55 0.95
C TYR A 18 -11.41 16.05 0.72
N ASP A 19 -12.06 16.54 -0.33
CA ASP A 19 -13.42 16.15 -0.69
C ASP A 19 -13.48 14.67 -1.13
N ASN A 20 -12.37 14.15 -1.70
CA ASN A 20 -12.24 12.76 -2.14
C ASN A 20 -11.51 11.85 -1.13
N ARG A 21 -11.23 12.30 0.10
CA ARG A 21 -10.35 11.60 1.05
C ARG A 21 -10.75 10.15 1.35
N TYR A 22 -12.04 9.83 1.42
CA TYR A 22 -12.51 8.46 1.64
C TYR A 22 -12.26 7.56 0.42
N LYS A 23 -12.48 8.07 -0.79
CA LYS A 23 -12.19 7.36 -2.04
C LYS A 23 -10.68 7.12 -2.18
N ILE A 24 -9.89 8.16 -1.94
CA ILE A 24 -8.41 8.07 -1.94
C ILE A 24 -7.94 7.05 -0.91
N GLY A 25 -8.50 7.05 0.29
CA GLY A 25 -8.16 6.09 1.34
C GLY A 25 -8.47 4.63 0.95
N ALA A 26 -9.65 4.38 0.37
CA ALA A 26 -10.04 3.06 -0.11
C ALA A 26 -9.14 2.58 -1.27
N ASN A 27 -8.86 3.46 -2.24
CA ASN A 27 -7.98 3.16 -3.37
C ASN A 27 -6.55 2.90 -2.92
N LEU A 28 -6.03 3.68 -1.95
CA LEU A 28 -4.72 3.45 -1.36
C LEU A 28 -4.65 2.07 -0.71
N LEU A 29 -5.69 1.63 -0.02
CA LEU A 29 -5.74 0.28 0.54
C LEU A 29 -5.69 -0.79 -0.55
N GLN A 30 -6.37 -0.57 -1.67
CA GLN A 30 -6.32 -1.51 -2.79
C GLN A 30 -4.93 -1.52 -3.43
N PHE A 31 -4.34 -0.36 -3.69
CA PHE A 31 -2.96 -0.22 -4.15
C PHE A 31 -1.96 -0.97 -3.26
N ILE A 32 -2.08 -0.83 -1.93
CA ILE A 32 -1.25 -1.55 -0.97
C ILE A 32 -1.36 -3.07 -1.17
N LYS A 33 -2.58 -3.59 -1.35
CA LYS A 33 -2.83 -5.03 -1.50
C LYS A 33 -2.30 -5.54 -2.85
N ASP A 34 -2.60 -4.84 -3.93
CA ASP A 34 -2.28 -5.25 -5.29
C ASP A 34 -0.76 -5.25 -5.54
N ASN A 35 0.00 -4.44 -4.79
CA ASN A 35 1.46 -4.36 -4.87
C ASN A 35 2.16 -5.11 -3.72
N GLY A 36 1.44 -5.95 -2.97
CA GLY A 36 2.02 -6.78 -1.91
C GLY A 36 2.63 -6.01 -0.73
N TYR A 37 2.19 -4.79 -0.47
CA TYR A 37 2.64 -4.00 0.66
C TYR A 37 1.81 -4.25 1.92
N THR A 38 2.35 -3.84 3.06
CA THR A 38 1.61 -3.73 4.31
C THR A 38 1.61 -2.28 4.78
N LYS A 39 0.72 -1.93 5.72
CA LYS A 39 0.75 -0.61 6.38
C LYS A 39 2.10 -0.32 7.02
N SER A 40 2.80 -1.36 7.50
CA SER A 40 4.12 -1.26 8.10
C SER A 40 5.22 -1.02 7.06
N SER A 41 5.22 -1.74 5.94
CA SER A 41 6.20 -1.49 4.87
C SER A 41 5.98 -0.10 4.24
N LEU A 42 4.72 0.27 4.01
CA LEU A 42 4.36 1.60 3.54
C LEU A 42 4.81 2.71 4.51
N SER A 43 4.75 2.45 5.83
CA SER A 43 5.25 3.37 6.85
C SER A 43 6.75 3.59 6.75
N LYS A 44 7.52 2.51 6.55
CA LYS A 44 8.98 2.58 6.39
C LYS A 44 9.37 3.30 5.09
N LEU A 45 8.72 2.96 3.97
CA LEU A 45 9.02 3.54 2.66
C LEU A 45 8.68 5.03 2.58
N THR A 46 7.50 5.40 3.08
CA THR A 46 7.03 6.80 3.00
C THR A 46 7.46 7.62 4.21
N GLY A 47 7.98 7.02 5.28
CA GLY A 47 8.25 7.70 6.56
C GLY A 47 7.02 8.36 7.20
N ILE A 48 5.80 7.95 6.81
CA ILE A 48 4.56 8.32 7.49
C ILE A 48 4.31 7.29 8.58
N SER A 49 3.95 7.70 9.79
CA SER A 49 3.69 6.74 10.86
C SER A 49 2.53 5.80 10.51
N ARG A 50 2.62 4.54 10.94
CA ARG A 50 1.58 3.53 10.72
C ARG A 50 0.18 3.99 11.21
N PRO A 51 0.01 4.65 12.38
CA PRO A 51 -1.29 5.19 12.78
C PRO A 51 -1.84 6.23 11.81
N THR A 52 -0.98 7.08 11.22
CA THR A 52 -1.40 8.08 10.23
C THR A 52 -1.77 7.44 8.90
N ILE A 53 -1.07 6.37 8.47
CA ILE A 53 -1.47 5.58 7.30
C ILE A 53 -2.84 4.94 7.53
N ASP A 54 -3.12 4.44 8.72
CA ASP A 54 -4.42 3.87 9.06
C ASP A 54 -5.54 4.92 8.96
N LYS A 55 -5.32 6.12 9.50
CA LYS A 55 -6.25 7.26 9.36
C LYS A 55 -6.42 7.70 7.90
N LEU A 56 -5.34 7.70 7.12
CA LEU A 56 -5.38 8.06 5.70
C LEU A 56 -6.25 7.07 4.91
N ILE A 57 -6.07 5.77 5.14
CA ILE A 57 -6.87 4.70 4.52
C ILE A 57 -8.36 4.84 4.88
N LYS A 58 -8.66 5.23 6.12
CA LYS A 58 -10.03 5.47 6.58
C LYS A 58 -10.62 6.82 6.14
N GLY A 59 -9.82 7.69 5.53
CA GLY A 59 -10.24 9.05 5.17
C GLY A 59 -10.49 9.97 6.39
N GLU A 60 -9.88 9.66 7.54
CA GLU A 60 -10.10 10.32 8.84
C GLU A 60 -9.14 11.50 9.10
N ILE A 61 -8.32 11.89 8.13
CA ILE A 61 -7.49 13.10 8.24
C ILE A 61 -8.35 14.32 7.91
N ASP A 62 -8.70 15.08 8.94
CA ASP A 62 -9.55 16.28 8.92
C ASP A 62 -8.82 17.56 8.48
N ASN A 63 -7.49 17.58 8.58
CA ASN A 63 -6.68 18.69 8.11
C ASN A 63 -6.27 18.50 6.64
N ASN A 64 -6.87 19.28 5.74
CA ASN A 64 -6.60 19.23 4.30
C ASN A 64 -5.12 19.43 3.92
N THR A 65 -4.35 20.17 4.73
CA THR A 65 -2.95 20.47 4.49
C THR A 65 -2.08 19.28 4.82
N ASN A 66 -2.35 18.63 5.95
CA ASN A 66 -1.67 17.40 6.32
C ASN A 66 -2.04 16.26 5.38
N LEU A 67 -3.33 16.16 5.01
CA LEU A 67 -3.80 15.16 4.05
C LEU A 67 -3.06 15.28 2.71
N LYS A 68 -3.01 16.48 2.11
CA LYS A 68 -2.26 16.70 0.86
C LYS A 68 -0.80 16.33 1.03
N LYS A 69 -0.14 16.76 2.11
CA LYS A 69 1.27 16.44 2.36
C LYS A 69 1.53 14.92 2.41
N HIS A 70 0.64 14.17 3.03
CA HIS A 70 0.76 12.71 3.09
C HIS A 70 0.50 12.04 1.73
N VAL A 71 -0.51 12.51 1.00
CA VAL A 71 -0.79 12.04 -0.37
C VAL A 71 0.40 12.34 -1.30
N ASP A 72 0.91 13.57 -1.29
CA ASP A 72 2.09 13.99 -2.07
C ASP A 72 3.29 13.08 -1.79
N LYS A 73 3.52 12.74 -0.51
CA LYS A 73 4.63 11.88 -0.11
C LYS A 73 4.46 10.47 -0.65
N ILE A 74 3.25 9.91 -0.64
CA ILE A 74 2.95 8.60 -1.21
C ILE A 74 3.16 8.62 -2.72
N ILE A 75 2.54 9.57 -3.44
CA ILE A 75 2.65 9.62 -4.90
C ILE A 75 4.10 9.81 -5.36
N THR A 76 4.89 10.59 -4.61
CA THR A 76 6.33 10.77 -4.88
C THR A 76 7.12 9.49 -4.57
N THR A 77 6.84 8.81 -3.46
CA THR A 77 7.56 7.58 -3.06
C THR A 77 7.36 6.45 -4.07
N PHE A 78 6.15 6.30 -4.60
CA PHE A 78 5.79 5.25 -5.55
C PHE A 78 5.83 5.71 -7.02
N ASN A 79 6.23 6.96 -7.26
CA ASN A 79 6.29 7.57 -8.59
C ASN A 79 4.99 7.38 -9.40
N ILE A 80 3.85 7.55 -8.74
CA ILE A 80 2.51 7.50 -9.35
C ILE A 80 1.92 8.91 -9.43
N LYS A 81 0.93 9.12 -10.28
CA LYS A 81 0.17 10.38 -10.35
C LYS A 81 -1.01 10.37 -9.39
N LEU A 82 -1.49 11.55 -9.02
CA LEU A 82 -2.66 11.68 -8.15
C LEU A 82 -3.90 11.02 -8.78
N GLU A 83 -4.07 11.15 -10.10
CA GLU A 83 -5.20 10.56 -10.80
C GLU A 83 -5.18 9.05 -10.79
N GLU A 84 -3.99 8.46 -10.89
CA GLU A 84 -3.81 7.01 -10.81
C GLU A 84 -4.22 6.50 -9.42
N LEU A 85 -4.03 7.31 -8.37
CA LEU A 85 -4.50 6.97 -7.02
C LEU A 85 -6.00 7.26 -6.83
N VAL A 86 -6.54 8.35 -7.39
CA VAL A 86 -7.96 8.74 -7.23
C VAL A 86 -8.89 7.88 -8.07
N ASP A 87 -8.46 7.45 -9.24
CA ASP A 87 -9.17 6.56 -10.16
C ASP A 87 -8.46 5.21 -10.28
N TYR A 88 -7.90 4.74 -9.16
CA TYR A 88 -7.20 3.47 -9.08
C TYR A 88 -8.12 2.35 -9.56
N LYS A 89 -7.72 1.71 -10.66
CA LYS A 89 -8.41 0.55 -11.21
C LYS A 89 -7.77 -0.68 -10.60
N HIS A 90 -8.55 -1.37 -9.76
CA HIS A 90 -8.15 -2.67 -9.28
C HIS A 90 -7.92 -3.57 -10.50
N THR A 91 -6.68 -4.01 -10.69
CA THR A 91 -6.41 -5.12 -11.58
C THR A 91 -6.82 -6.36 -10.80
N GLU A 92 -7.98 -6.91 -11.12
CA GLU A 92 -8.27 -8.32 -10.84
C GLU A 92 -7.26 -9.13 -11.67
N SER A 93 -6.02 -9.25 -11.18
CA SER A 93 -5.07 -10.15 -11.80
C SER A 93 -5.52 -11.57 -11.47
N ASP A 94 -5.98 -12.26 -12.51
CA ASP A 94 -6.16 -13.69 -12.56
C ASP A 94 -5.04 -14.40 -11.80
N ASN A 95 -5.40 -15.00 -10.66
CA ASN A 95 -4.75 -16.12 -9.96
C ASN A 95 -3.23 -16.13 -9.70
N ASN A 96 -2.44 -15.14 -10.08
CA ASN A 96 -1.03 -15.04 -9.70
C ASN A 96 -0.91 -14.33 -8.36
N ARG A 97 -1.23 -15.09 -7.30
CA ARG A 97 -0.86 -14.73 -5.93
C ARG A 97 0.67 -14.72 -5.86
N GLU A 98 1.29 -13.55 -6.08
CA GLU A 98 2.62 -13.31 -5.49
C GLU A 98 2.48 -13.62 -4.01
N VAL A 99 3.20 -14.63 -3.53
CA VAL A 99 3.13 -15.07 -2.14
C VAL A 99 3.80 -13.98 -1.29
N VAL A 100 2.99 -13.06 -0.77
CA VAL A 100 3.47 -11.97 0.08
C VAL A 100 3.68 -12.50 1.50
N ALA A 101 4.91 -12.89 1.82
CA ALA A 101 5.29 -13.22 3.19
C ALA A 101 5.65 -11.94 3.96
N SER A 102 4.75 -11.48 4.85
CA SER A 102 5.01 -10.36 5.76
C SER A 102 5.20 -10.85 7.19
N ASN A 103 6.43 -10.77 7.70
CA ASN A 103 6.68 -11.01 9.12
C ASN A 103 6.35 -9.74 9.95
N ASN A 104 5.15 -9.70 10.54
CA ASN A 104 4.67 -8.60 11.39
C ASN A 104 4.98 -8.82 12.88
N ALA A 105 5.87 -9.75 13.20
CA ALA A 105 6.23 -10.04 14.59
C ALA A 105 6.95 -8.84 15.25
N PRO A 106 6.72 -8.60 16.56
CA PRO A 106 7.53 -7.67 17.35
C PRO A 106 9.03 -8.01 17.27
N GLU A 107 9.92 -7.02 17.43
CA GLU A 107 11.38 -7.24 17.33
C GLU A 107 11.90 -8.29 18.34
N GLU A 108 11.25 -8.42 19.50
CA GLU A 108 11.61 -9.37 20.56
C GLU A 108 10.94 -10.75 20.40
N TYR A 109 10.14 -10.94 19.35
CA TYR A 109 9.45 -12.20 19.14
C TYR A 109 10.36 -13.21 18.44
N GLU A 110 10.73 -14.25 19.18
CA GLU A 110 11.36 -15.43 18.60
C GLU A 110 10.32 -16.51 18.27
N LEU A 111 10.43 -17.05 17.06
CA LEU A 111 9.64 -18.21 16.66
C LEU A 111 9.99 -19.42 17.53
N SER A 112 8.97 -20.07 18.10
CA SER A 112 9.14 -21.36 18.76
C SER A 112 9.71 -22.41 17.79
N ASP A 113 10.42 -23.41 18.30
CA ASP A 113 10.98 -24.49 17.49
C ASP A 113 9.91 -25.24 16.68
N LYS A 114 8.70 -25.35 17.23
CA LYS A 114 7.56 -25.95 16.52
C LYS A 114 7.15 -25.08 15.33
N ALA A 115 7.10 -23.76 15.50
CA ALA A 115 6.75 -22.85 14.42
C ALA A 115 7.82 -22.82 13.33
N LYS A 116 9.11 -22.78 13.70
CA LYS A 116 10.23 -22.88 12.75
C LYS A 116 10.12 -24.13 11.87
N ARG A 117 9.84 -25.30 12.46
CA ARG A 117 9.60 -26.54 11.71
C ARG A 117 8.40 -26.44 10.77
N MET A 118 7.32 -25.81 11.21
CA MET A 118 6.12 -25.62 10.38
C MET A 118 6.38 -24.73 9.17
N PHE A 119 7.17 -23.66 9.33
CA PHE A 119 7.57 -22.80 8.23
C PHE A 119 8.47 -23.52 7.23
N GLY A 120 9.42 -24.35 7.69
CA GLY A 120 10.22 -25.18 6.79
C GLY A 120 9.38 -26.09 5.89
N PHE A 121 8.31 -26.69 6.41
CA PHE A 121 7.39 -27.48 5.56
C PHE A 121 6.64 -26.65 4.52
N LEU A 122 6.37 -25.37 4.81
CA LEU A 122 5.74 -24.48 3.84
C LEU A 122 6.72 -24.09 2.74
N ASP A 123 7.98 -23.83 3.10
CA ASP A 123 9.06 -23.56 2.15
C ASP A 123 9.26 -24.77 1.22
N ASP A 124 9.31 -25.99 1.77
CA ASP A 124 9.40 -27.24 0.98
C ASP A 124 8.25 -27.38 -0.05
N ILE A 125 7.03 -26.94 0.31
CA ILE A 125 5.86 -26.99 -0.59
C ILE A 125 5.97 -25.93 -1.70
N ILE A 126 6.50 -24.74 -1.38
CA ILE A 126 6.71 -23.67 -2.35
C ILE A 126 7.80 -24.07 -3.34
N ASP A 127 8.94 -24.59 -2.86
CA ASP A 127 10.02 -25.11 -3.70
C ASP A 127 9.51 -26.20 -4.66
N LEU A 128 8.65 -27.09 -4.15
CA LEU A 128 8.00 -28.09 -4.98
C LEU A 128 7.09 -27.45 -6.04
N TYR A 129 6.30 -26.43 -5.68
CA TYR A 129 5.48 -25.73 -6.66
C TYR A 129 6.34 -25.09 -7.76
N GLU A 130 7.42 -24.39 -7.42
CA GLU A 130 8.32 -23.74 -8.39
C GLU A 130 8.88 -24.75 -9.41
N VAL A 131 9.34 -25.92 -8.94
CA VAL A 131 9.90 -26.97 -9.82
C VAL A 131 8.87 -27.50 -10.84
N TYR A 132 7.58 -27.51 -10.49
CA TYR A 132 6.54 -28.14 -11.32
C TYR A 132 5.65 -27.14 -12.08
N SER A 133 5.72 -25.85 -11.75
CA SER A 133 4.84 -24.82 -12.32
C SER A 133 5.44 -24.08 -13.54
N ASP A 134 6.75 -24.19 -13.76
CA ASP A 134 7.45 -23.63 -14.93
C ASP A 134 7.43 -24.59 -16.16
N ARG A 135 6.34 -25.33 -16.38
CA ARG A 135 6.14 -26.19 -17.57
C ARG A 135 4.95 -25.76 -18.41
#